data_AF-A0A537RA33-F1
#
_entry.id   AF-A0A537RA33-F1
#
_cell.length_a   1.000
_cell.length_b   1.000
_cell.length_c   1.000
_cell.angle_alpha   90.00
_cell.angle_beta   90.00
_cell.angle_gamma   90.00
#
_symmetry.space_group_name_H-M   'P 1'
#
loop_
_entity.id
_entity.type
_entity.pdbx_description
1 polymer ?
#
loop_
_entity_poly.entity_id
_entity_poly.type
_entity_poly.pdbx_seq_one_letter_code
_entity_poly.pdbx_strand_id
1 'polypeptide(L)'
;GKGVEKDEVAAVALYRRALALGNLTAMNNLAWMIQGGRGVERKDPEEAADLMLKALDRRNEFSYRQMTQNSKAWSQEFRQALQRKLRDAGVYTGKIDGNIGDPTIAAINAYINRSR
;
A
#
# COMPACT_ATOMS: atom_id res chain seq x y z
N GLY A 1 25.97 16.14 -7.72
CA GLY A 1 24.78 15.28 -7.85
C GLY A 1 23.63 15.90 -7.08
N LYS A 2 22.60 16.39 -7.79
CA LYS A 2 21.33 16.97 -7.24
C LYS A 2 20.18 16.72 -8.24
N GLY A 3 20.09 15.52 -8.82
CA GLY A 3 19.09 15.17 -9.84
C GLY A 3 17.94 14.29 -9.33
N VAL A 4 18.21 13.46 -8.31
CA VAL A 4 17.31 12.37 -7.89
C VAL A 4 16.00 12.89 -7.30
N GLU A 5 16.03 13.95 -6.49
CA GLU A 5 14.83 14.48 -5.84
C GLU A 5 13.79 15.02 -6.83
N LYS A 6 14.25 15.75 -7.86
CA LYS A 6 13.38 16.27 -8.92
C LYS A 6 12.74 15.13 -9.73
N ASP A 7 13.51 14.09 -10.01
CA ASP A 7 13.03 12.91 -10.74
C ASP A 7 12.02 12.12 -9.90
N GLU A 8 12.21 12.04 -8.58
CA GLU A 8 11.26 11.38 -7.68
C GLU A 8 9.93 12.13 -7.59
N VAL A 9 9.95 13.47 -7.49
CA VAL A 9 8.71 14.27 -7.50
C VAL A 9 7.97 14.09 -8.84
N ALA A 10 8.70 14.10 -9.95
CA ALA A 10 8.13 13.84 -11.27
C ALA A 10 7.54 12.41 -11.37
N ALA A 11 8.23 11.41 -10.82
CA ALA A 11 7.76 10.02 -10.80
C ALA A 11 6.46 9.87 -9.99
N VAL A 12 6.36 10.49 -8.81
CA VAL A 12 5.13 10.53 -8.01
C VAL A 12 3.97 11.12 -8.81
N ALA A 13 4.21 12.25 -9.50
CA ALA A 13 3.19 12.88 -10.33
C ALA A 13 2.76 11.98 -11.50
N LEU A 14 3.71 11.30 -12.15
CA LEU A 14 3.42 10.34 -13.23
C LEU A 14 2.62 9.13 -12.73
N TYR A 15 2.99 8.56 -11.57
CA TYR A 15 2.24 7.44 -11.01
C TYR A 15 0.82 7.86 -10.61
N ARG A 16 0.63 9.02 -9.99
CA ARG A 16 -0.72 9.56 -9.69
C ARG A 16 -1.58 9.71 -10.95
N ARG A 17 -0.99 10.13 -12.09
CA ARG A 17 -1.70 10.15 -13.38
C ARG A 17 -2.03 8.75 -13.89
N ALA A 18 -1.09 7.82 -13.80
CA ALA A 18 -1.30 6.43 -14.22
C ALA A 18 -2.38 5.72 -13.37
N LEU A 19 -2.57 6.12 -12.10
CA LEU A 19 -3.68 5.64 -11.27
C LEU A 19 -5.05 6.01 -11.83
N ALA A 20 -5.20 7.22 -12.37
CA ALA A 20 -6.44 7.65 -13.02
C ALA A 20 -6.78 6.78 -14.24
N LEU A 21 -5.76 6.15 -14.84
CA LEU A 21 -5.89 5.21 -15.96
C LEU A 21 -6.04 3.76 -15.50
N GLY A 22 -6.16 3.50 -14.20
CA GLY A 22 -6.34 2.15 -13.65
C GLY A 22 -5.07 1.29 -13.60
N ASN A 23 -3.88 1.89 -13.74
CA ASN A 23 -2.62 1.15 -13.72
C ASN A 23 -2.29 0.64 -12.31
N LEU A 24 -2.41 -0.67 -12.09
CA LEU A 24 -2.18 -1.31 -10.79
C LEU A 24 -0.70 -1.33 -10.38
N THR A 25 0.23 -1.35 -11.35
CA THR A 25 1.67 -1.25 -11.07
C THR A 25 2.02 0.13 -10.50
N ALA A 26 1.38 1.19 -11.00
CA ALA A 26 1.55 2.53 -10.47
C ALA A 26 1.09 2.67 -9.01
N MET A 27 0.06 1.92 -8.57
CA MET A 27 -0.37 1.89 -7.16
C MET A 27 0.75 1.43 -6.24
N ASN A 28 1.40 0.33 -6.61
CA ASN A 28 2.48 -0.24 -5.81
C ASN A 28 3.70 0.68 -5.73
N ASN A 29 4.12 1.24 -6.88
CA ASN A 29 5.27 2.13 -6.92
C ASN A 29 4.99 3.43 -6.15
N LEU A 30 3.80 4.00 -6.29
CA LEU A 30 3.42 5.19 -5.55
C LEU A 30 3.36 4.93 -4.04
N ALA A 31 2.74 3.83 -3.61
CA ALA A 31 2.71 3.46 -2.19
C ALA A 31 4.12 3.29 -1.61
N TRP A 32 5.04 2.68 -2.38
CA TRP A 32 6.45 2.52 -1.97
C TRP A 32 7.17 3.86 -1.86
N MET A 33 6.93 4.79 -2.78
CA MET A 33 7.51 6.12 -2.74
C MET A 33 6.98 6.94 -1.55
N ILE A 34 5.67 6.91 -1.32
CA ILE A 34 5.04 7.64 -0.21
C ILE A 34 5.53 7.14 1.15
N GLN A 35 5.58 5.82 1.37
CA GLN A 35 6.06 5.29 2.67
C GLN A 35 7.54 5.60 2.90
N GLY A 36 8.33 5.66 1.82
CA GLY A 36 9.74 6.04 1.85
C GLY A 36 9.98 7.55 1.98
N GLY A 37 8.97 8.39 1.72
CA GLY A 37 9.12 9.85 1.67
C GLY A 37 9.84 10.33 0.40
N ARG A 38 9.83 9.52 -0.67
CA ARG A 38 10.51 9.81 -1.93
C ARG A 38 9.58 10.60 -2.84
N GLY A 39 10.03 11.77 -3.29
CA GLY A 39 9.24 12.61 -4.20
C GLY A 39 7.95 13.18 -3.60
N VAL A 40 7.80 13.16 -2.27
CA VAL A 40 6.66 13.71 -1.54
C VAL A 40 7.13 14.64 -0.43
N GLU A 41 6.32 15.65 -0.10
CA GLU A 41 6.65 16.63 0.95
C GLU A 41 6.75 15.99 2.34
N ARG A 42 5.95 14.96 2.61
CA ARG A 42 5.96 14.18 3.85
C ARG A 42 5.57 12.74 3.60
N LYS A 43 6.10 11.84 4.43
CA LYS A 43 5.64 10.44 4.46
C LYS A 43 4.18 10.39 4.88
N ASP A 44 3.40 9.58 4.17
CA ASP A 44 2.00 9.32 4.51
C ASP A 44 1.70 7.81 4.44
N PRO A 45 1.94 7.07 5.54
CA PRO A 45 1.66 5.64 5.60
C PRO A 45 0.18 5.30 5.38
N GLU A 46 -0.74 6.22 5.67
CA GLU A 46 -2.19 6.02 5.47
C GLU A 46 -2.55 6.11 3.98
N GLU A 47 -2.02 7.10 3.27
CA GLU A 47 -2.19 7.21 1.81
C GLU A 47 -1.59 5.97 1.10
N ALA A 48 -0.40 5.53 1.53
CA ALA A 48 0.24 4.34 0.98
C ALA A 48 -0.60 3.07 1.24
N ALA A 49 -1.16 2.91 2.44
CA ALA A 49 -2.04 1.79 2.77
C ALA A 49 -3.35 1.80 1.97
N ASP A 50 -3.95 2.97 1.74
CA ASP A 50 -5.13 3.11 0.88
C ASP A 50 -4.87 2.69 -0.56
N LEU A 51 -3.72 3.08 -1.11
CA LEU A 51 -3.30 2.64 -2.45
C LEU A 51 -3.08 1.13 -2.49
N MET A 52 -2.47 0.55 -1.46
CA MET A 52 -2.27 -0.89 -1.35
C MET A 52 -3.60 -1.64 -1.31
N LEU A 53 -4.55 -1.19 -0.49
CA LEU A 53 -5.88 -1.82 -0.43
C LEU A 53 -6.63 -1.73 -1.74
N LYS A 54 -6.58 -0.59 -2.44
CA LYS A 54 -7.17 -0.47 -3.79
C LYS A 54 -6.54 -1.44 -4.77
N ALA A 55 -5.23 -1.70 -4.68
CA ALA A 55 -4.57 -2.67 -5.53
C ALA A 55 -4.97 -4.12 -5.19
N LEU A 56 -5.09 -4.44 -3.90
CA LEU A 56 -5.59 -5.74 -3.43
C LEU A 56 -7.04 -5.97 -3.87
N ASP A 57 -7.90 -4.96 -3.76
CA ASP A 57 -9.29 -4.97 -4.22
C ASP A 57 -9.42 -5.42 -5.69
N ARG A 58 -8.48 -4.94 -6.52
CA ARG A 58 -8.36 -5.27 -7.95
C ARG A 58 -7.66 -6.60 -8.21
N ARG A 59 -7.47 -7.44 -7.19
CA ARG A 59 -6.78 -8.74 -7.24
C ARG A 59 -5.37 -8.64 -7.83
N ASN A 60 -4.67 -7.53 -7.57
CA ASN A 60 -3.30 -7.38 -8.03
C ASN A 60 -2.38 -8.38 -7.31
N GLU A 61 -1.94 -9.41 -8.03
CA GLU A 61 -1.09 -10.47 -7.47
C GLU A 61 0.23 -9.94 -6.91
N PHE A 62 0.81 -8.91 -7.54
CA PHE A 62 2.04 -8.30 -7.06
C PHE A 62 1.83 -7.65 -5.69
N SER A 63 0.78 -6.83 -5.51
CA SER A 63 0.40 -6.25 -4.22
C SER A 63 0.14 -7.33 -3.16
N TYR A 64 -0.58 -8.38 -3.54
CA TYR A 64 -0.85 -9.50 -2.65
C TYR A 64 0.45 -10.18 -2.17
N ARG A 65 1.38 -10.44 -3.08
CA ARG A 65 2.70 -11.00 -2.73
C ARG A 65 3.54 -10.03 -1.90
N GLN A 66 3.47 -8.73 -2.16
CA GLN A 66 4.15 -7.73 -1.32
C GLN A 66 3.66 -7.80 0.12
N MET A 67 2.36 -7.95 0.35
CA MET A 67 1.81 -8.02 1.71
C MET A 67 2.01 -9.39 2.37
N THR A 68 1.92 -10.48 1.63
CA THR A 68 2.00 -11.84 2.21
C THR A 68 3.41 -12.39 2.32
N GLN A 69 4.31 -12.02 1.39
CA GLN A 69 5.67 -12.56 1.31
C GLN A 69 6.74 -11.52 1.67
N ASN A 70 6.52 -10.25 1.34
CA ASN A 70 7.52 -9.19 1.47
C ASN A 70 7.10 -8.06 2.44
N SER A 71 6.20 -8.34 3.38
CA SER A 71 5.66 -7.31 4.28
C SER A 71 6.74 -6.59 5.08
N LYS A 72 7.81 -7.29 5.46
CA LYS A 72 8.93 -6.73 6.23
C LYS A 72 9.70 -5.62 5.51
N ALA A 73 9.62 -5.55 4.18
CA ALA A 73 10.21 -4.47 3.41
C ALA A 73 9.46 -3.13 3.58
N TRP A 74 8.24 -3.18 4.12
CA TRP A 74 7.41 -2.02 4.39
C TRP A 74 7.56 -1.58 5.84
N SER A 75 7.49 -0.26 6.06
CA SER A 75 7.64 0.33 7.39
C SER A 75 6.57 -0.21 8.35
N GLN A 76 6.86 -0.16 9.65
CA GLN A 76 5.90 -0.61 10.66
C GLN A 76 4.64 0.25 10.63
N GLU A 77 4.79 1.57 10.43
CA GLU A 77 3.70 2.53 10.32
C GLU A 77 2.77 2.20 9.16
N PHE A 78 3.33 1.83 8.00
CA PHE A 78 2.54 1.38 6.85
C PHE A 78 1.77 0.09 7.17
N ARG A 79 2.43 -0.90 7.78
CA ARG A 79 1.80 -2.17 8.11
C ARG A 79 0.67 -2.00 9.13
N GLN A 80 0.85 -1.09 10.09
CA GLN A 80 -0.19 -0.71 11.04
C GLN A 80 -1.34 0.05 10.37
N ALA A 81 -1.04 0.95 9.43
CA ALA A 81 -2.06 1.64 8.64
C ALA A 81 -2.89 0.63 7.83
N LEU A 82 -2.25 -0.36 7.19
CA LEU A 82 -2.95 -1.43 6.49
C LEU A 82 -3.90 -2.20 7.42
N GLN A 83 -3.44 -2.59 8.61
CA GLN A 83 -4.30 -3.24 9.61
C GLN A 83 -5.47 -2.34 10.07
N ARG A 84 -5.24 -1.04 10.27
CA ARG A 84 -6.31 -0.07 10.57
C ARG A 84 -7.36 -0.07 9.48
N LYS A 85 -6.93 0.07 8.22
CA LYS A 85 -7.85 0.12 7.08
C LYS A 85 -8.61 -1.19 6.87
N LEU A 86 -7.98 -2.34 7.10
CA LEU A 86 -8.66 -3.64 7.11
C LEU A 86 -9.69 -3.76 8.25
N ARG A 87 -9.41 -3.15 9.40
CA ARG A 87 -10.35 -3.09 10.53
C ARG A 87 -11.52 -2.16 10.23
N ASP A 88 -11.26 -0.99 9.67
CA ASP A 88 -12.29 -0.03 9.26
C ASP A 88 -13.17 -0.61 8.15
N ALA A 89 -12.60 -1.49 7.32
CA ALA A 89 -13.30 -2.31 6.34
C ALA A 89 -14.15 -3.45 6.94
N GLY A 90 -14.11 -3.66 8.26
CA GLY A 90 -14.88 -4.68 8.98
C GLY A 90 -14.36 -6.11 8.82
N VAL A 91 -13.20 -6.31 8.19
CA VAL A 91 -12.64 -7.66 7.90
C VAL A 91 -11.50 -8.06 8.84
N TYR A 92 -11.05 -7.15 9.70
CA TYR A 92 -9.96 -7.40 10.64
C TYR A 92 -10.35 -6.99 12.07
N THR A 93 -10.19 -7.92 13.01
CA THR A 93 -10.46 -7.70 14.45
C THR A 93 -9.22 -7.88 15.31
N GLY A 94 -8.05 -8.12 14.68
CA GLY A 94 -6.78 -8.31 15.36
C GLY A 94 -6.16 -7.01 15.90
N LYS A 95 -5.00 -7.16 16.55
CA LYS A 95 -4.23 -6.02 17.09
C LYS A 95 -3.54 -5.27 15.96
N ILE A 96 -3.49 -3.94 16.06
CA ILE A 96 -2.70 -3.12 15.16
C ILE A 96 -1.27 -3.04 15.69
N ASP A 97 -0.46 -4.02 15.34
CA ASP A 97 0.94 -4.18 15.77
C ASP A 97 1.93 -4.02 14.61
N GLY A 98 1.45 -4.01 13.37
CA GLY A 98 2.21 -4.03 12.14
C GLY A 98 2.69 -5.42 11.75
N ASN A 99 2.31 -6.48 12.46
CA ASN A 99 2.67 -7.85 12.12
C ASN A 99 1.70 -8.41 11.07
N ILE A 100 2.22 -8.68 9.88
CA ILE A 100 1.43 -9.30 8.81
C ILE A 100 1.53 -10.82 8.93
N GLY A 101 0.88 -11.36 9.96
CA GLY A 101 0.72 -12.81 10.18
C GLY A 101 -0.64 -13.32 9.69
N ASP A 102 -0.94 -14.59 10.00
CA ASP A 102 -2.14 -15.28 9.51
C ASP A 102 -3.45 -14.50 9.70
N PRO A 103 -3.73 -13.83 10.84
CA PRO A 103 -4.96 -13.06 10.99
C PRO A 103 -5.06 -11.89 10.00
N THR A 104 -3.94 -11.21 9.74
CA THR A 104 -3.89 -10.09 8.80
C THR A 104 -3.99 -10.59 7.36
N ILE A 105 -3.37 -11.72 7.03
CA ILE A 105 -3.46 -12.37 5.71
C ILE A 105 -4.91 -12.84 5.45
N ALA A 106 -5.57 -13.44 6.44
CA ALA A 106 -6.97 -13.83 6.36
C ALA A 106 -7.87 -12.61 6.10
N ALA A 107 -7.62 -11.49 6.78
CA ALA A 107 -8.34 -10.25 6.54
C ALA A 107 -8.09 -9.66 5.15
N ILE A 108 -6.85 -9.73 4.63
CA ILE A 108 -6.54 -9.36 3.24
C ILE A 108 -7.36 -10.22 2.27
N ASN A 109 -7.40 -11.54 2.48
CA ASN A 109 -8.19 -12.45 1.62
C ASN A 109 -9.70 -12.17 1.70
N ALA A 110 -10.21 -11.89 2.89
CA ALA A 110 -11.60 -11.47 3.08
C ALA A 110 -11.89 -10.15 2.36
N TYR A 111 -10.97 -9.16 2.45
CA TYR A 111 -11.07 -7.89 1.75
C TYR A 111 -11.15 -8.07 0.23
N ILE A 112 -10.28 -8.91 -0.35
CA ILE A 112 -10.24 -9.16 -1.80
C ILE A 112 -11.50 -9.88 -2.30
N ASN A 113 -12.12 -10.70 -1.45
CA ASN A 113 -13.31 -11.48 -1.82
C ASN A 113 -14.63 -10.75 -1.56
N ARG A 114 -14.66 -9.71 -0.72
CA ARG A 114 -15.88 -8.94 -0.42
C ARG A 114 -16.35 -8.06 -1.58
N SER A 115 -15.43 -7.66 -2.47
CA SER A 115 -15.71 -6.75 -3.58
C SER A 115 -16.25 -7.50 -4.81
N ARG A 116 -16.99 -8.59 -4.56
CA ARG A 116 -17.71 -9.39 -5.56
C ARG A 116 -19.14 -8.88 -5.73
#